data_AF-A0A5U6FP11-F1
#
_entry.id   AF-A0A5U6FP11-F1
#
_cell.length_a   1.000
_cell.length_b   1.000
_cell.length_c   1.000
_cell.angle_alpha   90.00
_cell.angle_beta   90.00
_cell.angle_gamma   90.00
#
_symmetry.space_group_name_H-M   'P 1'
#
loop_
_entity.id
_entity.type
_entity.pdbx_description
1 polymer ?
#
loop_
_entity_poly.entity_id
_entity_poly.type
_entity_poly.pdbx_seq_one_letter_code
_entity_poly.pdbx_strand_id
1 'polypeptide(L)' 'DVPADDIDGESIKVFYYERAVCAMATASLYERYRGVDASAKGDKKADSIDSTIDELWRDMRWAVARIQDKPRCIVSQI' A
#
# COMPACT_ATOMS: atom_id res chain seq x y z
N ASP A 1 -20.84 1.03 -18.12
CA ASP A 1 -19.93 2.13 -17.82
C ASP A 1 -19.93 2.35 -16.32
N VAL A 2 -18.77 2.30 -15.67
CA VAL A 2 -18.67 2.45 -14.21
C VAL A 2 -18.45 3.92 -13.93
N PRO A 3 -19.39 4.64 -13.30
CA PRO A 3 -19.24 6.06 -13.04
C PRO A 3 -17.98 6.28 -12.20
N ALA A 4 -17.09 7.10 -12.72
CA ALA A 4 -15.81 7.47 -12.14
C ALA A 4 -15.39 8.81 -12.75
N ASP A 5 -14.74 9.66 -11.97
CA ASP A 5 -14.14 10.88 -12.51
C ASP A 5 -13.00 10.53 -13.47
N ASP A 6 -12.86 11.31 -14.54
CA ASP A 6 -11.77 11.17 -15.50
C ASP A 6 -10.62 12.12 -15.15
N ILE A 7 -9.39 11.61 -15.16
CA ILE A 7 -8.16 12.38 -15.09
C ILE A 7 -7.39 12.12 -16.38
N ASP A 8 -7.10 13.17 -17.15
CA ASP A 8 -6.35 13.09 -18.41
C ASP A 8 -6.96 12.15 -19.47
N GLY A 9 -8.30 11.98 -19.43
CA GLY A 9 -9.03 11.09 -20.33
C GLY A 9 -9.05 9.62 -19.89
N GLU A 10 -8.46 9.29 -18.74
CA GLU A 10 -8.53 7.97 -18.12
C GLU A 10 -9.35 8.00 -16.82
N SER A 11 -10.07 6.92 -16.55
CA SER A 11 -10.82 6.78 -15.31
C SER A 11 -9.87 6.80 -14.11
N ILE A 12 -10.17 7.63 -13.11
CA ILE A 12 -9.43 7.69 -11.84
C ILE A 12 -9.33 6.33 -11.13
N LYS A 13 -10.23 5.39 -11.45
CA LYS A 13 -10.20 4.01 -10.93
C LYS A 13 -9.00 3.23 -11.45
N VAL A 14 -8.50 3.52 -12.65
CA VAL A 14 -7.26 2.93 -13.20
C VAL A 14 -6.06 3.38 -12.38
N PHE A 15 -5.95 4.68 -12.10
CA PHE A 15 -4.88 5.22 -11.25
C PHE A 15 -4.86 4.57 -9.86
N TYR A 16 -6.02 4.46 -9.20
CA TYR A 16 -6.08 3.79 -7.90
C TYR A 16 -5.76 2.31 -7.97
N TYR A 17 -6.13 1.64 -9.06
CA TYR A 17 -5.79 0.24 -9.28
C TYR A 17 -4.27 0.05 -9.37
N GLU A 18 -3.60 0.83 -10.21
CA GLU A 18 -2.13 0.78 -10.33
C GLU A 18 -1.44 1.07 -8.99
N ARG A 19 -1.92 2.09 -8.27
CA ARG A 19 -1.39 2.41 -6.95
C ARG A 19 -1.58 1.26 -5.95
N ALA A 20 -2.73 0.59 -5.97
CA ALA A 20 -2.99 -0.55 -5.10
C ALA A 20 -2.04 -1.72 -5.41
N VAL A 21 -1.83 -2.03 -6.69
CA VAL A 21 -0.94 -3.12 -7.13
C VAL A 21 0.52 -2.82 -6.77
N CYS A 22 1.01 -1.62 -7.05
CA CYS A 22 2.38 -1.21 -6.73
C CYS A 22 2.65 -1.25 -5.21
N ALA A 23 1.71 -0.75 -4.40
CA ALA A 23 1.84 -0.79 -2.94
C ALA A 23 1.87 -2.23 -2.40
N MET A 24 0.97 -3.08 -2.90
CA MET A 24 0.93 -4.51 -2.52
C MET A 24 2.22 -5.24 -2.90
N ALA A 25 2.69 -5.06 -4.14
CA ALA A 25 3.90 -5.71 -4.63
C ALA A 25 5.13 -5.30 -3.81
N THR A 26 5.24 -4.01 -3.47
CA THR A 26 6.35 -3.48 -2.66
C THR A 26 6.29 -4.02 -1.23
N ALA A 27 5.12 -4.03 -0.60
CA ALA A 27 4.94 -4.59 0.74
C ALA A 27 5.32 -6.07 0.79
N SER A 28 4.79 -6.86 -0.15
CA SER A 28 5.10 -8.30 -0.27
C SER A 28 6.58 -8.57 -0.53
N LEU A 29 7.26 -7.70 -1.28
CA LEU A 29 8.70 -7.80 -1.51
C LEU A 29 9.48 -7.55 -0.21
N TYR A 30 9.12 -6.50 0.54
CA TYR A 30 9.78 -6.14 1.79
C TYR A 30 9.56 -7.18 2.89
N GLU A 31 8.35 -7.75 3.00
CA GLU A 31 8.06 -8.85 3.93
C GLU A 31 8.96 -10.06 3.65
N ARG A 32 9.15 -10.41 2.37
CA ARG A 32 10.02 -11.52 1.98
C ARG A 32 11.49 -11.20 2.19
N TYR A 33 11.92 -9.97 1.89
CA TYR A 33 13.31 -9.55 2.03
C TYR A 33 13.73 -9.48 3.50
N ARG A 34 12.84 -9.06 4.41
CA ARG A 34 13.05 -9.12 5.86
C ARG A 34 13.42 -10.52 6.33
N GLY A 35 12.73 -11.54 5.81
CA GLY A 35 13.00 -12.94 6.17
C GLY A 35 14.41 -13.44 5.79
N VAL A 36 15.14 -12.69 4.95
CA VAL A 36 16.43 -13.11 4.39
C VAL A 36 17.65 -12.57 5.18
N ASP A 37 17.54 -11.44 5.88
CA ASP A 37 18.67 -10.83 6.63
C ASP A 37 18.33 -10.66 8.11
N ALA A 38 18.55 -11.73 8.89
CA ALA A 38 18.40 -11.77 10.35
C ALA A 38 19.72 -11.55 11.12
N SER A 39 20.67 -10.81 10.54
CA SER A 39 21.91 -10.45 11.23
C SER A 39 21.67 -9.34 12.27
N ALA A 40 22.52 -9.18 13.31
CA ALA A 40 22.34 -8.14 14.34
C ALA A 40 22.35 -6.69 13.80
N LYS A 41 22.87 -6.46 12.58
CA LYS A 41 22.71 -5.19 11.85
C LYS A 41 21.37 -5.12 11.10
N GLY A 42 20.85 -6.27 10.69
CA GLY A 42 19.52 -6.47 10.13
C GLY A 42 18.41 -6.07 11.11
N ASP A 43 18.50 -6.39 12.40
CA ASP A 43 17.45 -6.09 13.40
C ASP A 43 17.06 -4.59 13.46
N LYS A 44 18.05 -3.68 13.59
CA LYS A 44 17.76 -2.22 13.59
C LYS A 44 17.18 -1.72 12.28
N LYS A 45 17.52 -2.38 11.17
CA LYS A 45 16.97 -2.05 9.85
C LYS A 45 15.58 -2.66 9.66
N ALA A 46 15.31 -3.80 10.28
CA ALA A 46 14.06 -4.52 10.23
C ALA A 46 12.93 -3.72 10.88
N ASP A 47 13.17 -3.08 12.04
CA ASP A 47 12.16 -2.21 12.68
C ASP A 47 11.72 -1.03 11.79
N SER A 48 12.65 -0.45 11.03
CA SER A 48 12.33 0.64 10.08
C SER A 48 11.60 0.17 8.82
N ILE A 49 11.75 -1.10 8.46
CA ILE A 49 11.10 -1.71 7.31
C ILE A 49 9.67 -2.12 7.68
N ASP A 50 9.41 -2.55 8.91
CA ASP A 50 8.06 -2.93 9.36
C ASP A 50 7.07 -1.77 9.30
N SER A 51 7.45 -0.59 9.80
CA SER A 51 6.59 0.59 9.70
C SER A 51 6.29 0.95 8.24
N THR A 52 7.29 0.80 7.36
CA THR A 52 7.13 1.04 5.92
C THR A 52 6.20 0.02 5.27
N ILE A 53 6.31 -1.27 5.63
CA ILE A 53 5.42 -2.34 5.15
C ILE A 53 3.97 -2.05 5.56
N ASP A 54 3.74 -1.65 6.81
CA ASP A 54 2.42 -1.31 7.32
C ASP A 54 1.80 -0.10 6.60
N GLU A 55 2.61 0.92 6.32
CA GLU A 55 2.20 2.08 5.51
C GLU A 55 1.83 1.66 4.08
N LEU A 56 2.61 0.79 3.43
CA LEU A 56 2.31 0.28 2.09
C LEU A 56 1.02 -0.54 2.05
N TRP A 57 0.78 -1.41 3.04
CA TRP A 57 -0.48 -2.15 3.15
C TRP A 57 -1.68 -1.22 3.39
N ARG A 58 -1.49 -0.14 4.16
CA ARG A 58 -2.50 0.88 4.40
C ARG A 58 -2.84 1.65 3.12
N ASP A 59 -1.82 2.07 2.38
CA ASP A 59 -1.96 2.75 1.10
C ASP A 59 -2.70 1.88 0.07
N MET A 60 -2.38 0.59 0.01
CA MET A 60 -3.10 -0.38 -0.82
C MET A 60 -4.58 -0.43 -0.44
N ARG A 61 -4.90 -0.60 0.85
CA ARG A 61 -6.29 -0.68 1.33
C ARG A 61 -7.06 0.60 1.04
N TRP A 62 -6.42 1.76 1.14
CA TRP A 62 -7.03 3.05 0.81
C TRP A 62 -7.30 3.18 -0.69
N ALA A 63 -6.36 2.75 -1.54
CA ALA A 63 -6.55 2.75 -2.99
C ALA A 63 -7.70 1.82 -3.40
N VAL A 64 -7.79 0.62 -2.82
CA VAL A 64 -8.93 -0.29 -3.05
C VAL A 64 -10.25 0.31 -2.56
N ALA A 65 -10.27 0.97 -1.40
CA ALA A 65 -11.47 1.64 -0.90
C ALA A 65 -11.95 2.73 -1.88
N ARG A 66 -11.03 3.50 -2.48
CA ARG A 66 -11.34 4.50 -3.50
C ARG A 66 -11.94 3.90 -4.77
N ILE A 67 -11.42 2.76 -5.24
CA ILE A 67 -12.00 2.04 -6.39
C ILE A 67 -13.44 1.61 -6.12
N GLN A 68 -13.73 1.23 -4.87
CA GLN A 68 -15.05 0.78 -4.42
C GLN A 68 -15.98 1.93 -3.99
N ASP A 69 -15.54 3.19 -4.11
CA ASP A 69 -16.26 4.38 -3.61
C ASP A 69 -16.62 4.28 -2.11
N LYS A 70 -15.77 3.59 -1.33
CA LYS A 70 -15.91 3.42 0.12
C LYS A 70 -15.06 4.42 0.90
N PRO A 71 -15.51 4.83 2.10
CA PRO A 71 -14.70 5.69 2.96
C PRO A 71 -13.41 5.00 3.40
N ARG A 72 -12.34 5.78 3.55
CA ARG A 72 -11.07 5.31 4.10
C ARG A 72 -11.26 4.98 5.58
N CYS A 73 -10.81 3.81 6.02
CA CYS A 73 -10.68 3.53 7.44
C CYS A 73 -9.48 4.33 7.98
N ILE A 74 -9.75 5.26 8.90
CA ILE A 74 -8.75 6.00 9.68
C ILE A 74 -8.66 5.33 11.06
N VAL A 75 -7.61 4.54 11.29
CA VAL A 75 -7.24 4.12 12.64
C VAL A 75 -6.36 5.23 13.20
N SER A 76 -6.87 5.96 14.19
CA SER A 76 -6.06 6.87 15.00
C SER A 76 -5.06 6.03 15.79
N GLN A 77 -3.78 6.33 15.68
CA GLN A 77 -2.78 5.81 16.61
C GLN A 77 -3.01 6.53 17.94
N ILE A 78 -3.43 5.80 18.97
CA ILE A 78 -3.62 6.29 20.35
C ILE A 78 -2.29 6.16 21.08
#